data_AF-A0A851D584-F1
#
_entry.id   AF-A0A851D584-F1
#
_cell.length_a   1.000
_cell.length_b   1.000
_cell.length_c   1.000
_cell.angle_alpha   90.00
_cell.angle_beta   90.00
_cell.angle_gamma   90.00
#
_symmetry.space_group_name_H-M   'P 1'
#
loop_
_entity.id
_entity.type
_entity.pdbx_description
1 polymer ?
#
loop_
_entity_poly.entity_id
_entity_poly.type
_entity_poly.pdbx_seq_one_letter_code
_entity_poly.pdbx_strand_id
1 'polypeptide(L)'
;AQPGAGGAMEDADYFEGSAAEWGNEADGGTQQDDEDGEGEDDAEVQQECLKKFSTPDYIMEPSIFNTLKRYFQAGGSPENVIQLLSENYTAVAQTVNLLAEWLIQTGVEPLQVQETVENHLKSLLIKHFDPRKADSIFTEEGETPAWLEQMIAHTTWRDLFYKLAEAHPDCLMLNFTVKLISDAGYQGEITSVSTACQQLEVFSRVLRTSLATILDGGEENLEKNLPEFAKMVCHGEHTYLFAQSMMSILAQEEQGGSAVRRIAQEVQRYAHEKGHDASQITLALGTAASYPRACQALGAMLSKGALNPADITVLFKMFTSMDPPPVELV
;
A
#
# COMPACT_ATOMS: atom_id res chain seq x y z
N ALA A 1 12.36 -17.95 65.42
CA ALA A 1 11.42 -17.00 66.06
C ALA A 1 10.59 -16.32 64.98
N GLN A 2 9.39 -16.84 64.72
CA GLN A 2 8.19 -16.01 64.47
C GLN A 2 7.75 -15.42 65.83
N PRO A 3 6.79 -14.47 65.96
CA PRO A 3 5.59 -14.21 65.12
C PRO A 3 5.42 -12.69 64.82
N GLY A 4 4.40 -12.11 64.17
CA GLY A 4 3.06 -12.42 63.65
C GLY A 4 2.49 -11.07 63.14
N ALA A 5 1.25 -10.82 62.74
CA ALA A 5 0.05 -11.57 62.39
C ALA A 5 -0.97 -10.52 61.89
N GLY A 6 -1.92 -10.93 61.04
CA GLY A 6 -3.18 -10.21 60.72
C GLY A 6 -3.11 -9.34 59.46
N GLY A 7 -3.99 -9.43 58.47
CA GLY A 7 -5.31 -10.07 58.36
C GLY A 7 -6.29 -9.07 57.74
N ALA A 8 -6.76 -9.33 56.51
CA ALA A 8 -7.98 -8.83 55.85
C ALA A 8 -7.96 -9.43 54.42
N MET A 9 -8.75 -10.46 54.07
CA MET A 9 -10.20 -10.45 53.78
C MET A 9 -10.50 -9.49 52.62
N GLU A 10 -10.57 -10.04 51.40
CA GLU A 10 -11.80 -10.18 50.59
C GLU A 10 -12.09 -8.91 49.81
N ASP A 11 -12.00 -8.98 48.48
CA ASP A 11 -12.90 -8.23 47.58
C ASP A 11 -12.97 -9.01 46.25
N ALA A 12 -14.05 -9.76 46.13
CA ALA A 12 -14.54 -10.33 44.89
C ALA A 12 -15.52 -9.31 44.31
N ASP A 13 -15.11 -8.56 43.29
CA ASP A 13 -16.01 -7.67 42.58
C ASP A 13 -16.97 -8.50 41.72
N TYR A 14 -18.12 -8.76 42.33
CA TYR A 14 -19.34 -9.23 41.71
C TYR A 14 -19.76 -8.24 40.61
N PHE A 15 -19.90 -8.75 39.39
CA PHE A 15 -20.55 -8.08 38.28
C PHE A 15 -22.06 -7.99 38.60
N GLU A 16 -22.46 -6.92 39.27
CA GLU A 16 -23.86 -6.64 39.59
C GLU A 16 -24.51 -5.92 38.40
N GLY A 17 -25.43 -6.61 37.74
CA GLY A 17 -26.17 -6.07 36.61
C GLY A 17 -27.09 -4.93 37.04
N SER A 18 -26.96 -3.76 36.41
CA SER A 18 -27.94 -2.70 36.49
C SER A 18 -28.78 -2.68 35.21
N ALA A 19 -29.98 -3.27 35.31
CA ALA A 19 -31.06 -3.06 34.37
C ALA A 19 -31.78 -1.75 34.76
N ALA A 20 -31.48 -0.65 34.06
CA ALA A 20 -32.38 0.48 33.83
C ALA A 20 -31.58 1.71 33.37
N GLU A 21 -31.58 2.01 32.07
CA GLU A 21 -31.44 3.39 31.59
C GLU A 21 -32.01 3.51 30.16
N TRP A 22 -33.30 3.23 30.04
CA TRP A 22 -34.12 3.71 28.92
C TRP A 22 -35.13 4.69 29.51
N GLY A 23 -34.76 5.97 29.53
CA GLY A 23 -35.56 6.99 30.20
C GLY A 23 -35.17 8.43 29.86
N ASN A 24 -35.76 8.91 28.77
CA ASN A 24 -36.43 10.21 28.71
C ASN A 24 -35.57 11.49 28.62
N GLU A 25 -35.25 11.91 27.40
CA GLU A 25 -35.18 13.34 27.07
C GLU A 25 -36.25 13.66 26.04
N ALA A 26 -37.24 14.43 26.49
CA ALA A 26 -38.36 14.90 25.71
C ALA A 26 -38.07 16.29 25.14
N ASP A 27 -38.56 16.46 23.91
CA ASP A 27 -39.16 17.65 23.34
C ASP A 27 -38.26 18.70 22.66
N GLY A 28 -38.53 18.85 21.37
CA GLY A 28 -37.90 19.77 20.43
C GLY A 28 -38.53 19.58 19.06
N GLY A 29 -39.83 19.84 18.96
CA GLY A 29 -40.62 19.63 17.75
C GLY A 29 -40.08 20.36 16.52
N THR A 30 -40.08 19.66 15.39
CA THR A 30 -40.34 20.24 14.08
C THR A 30 -41.05 19.19 13.25
N GLN A 31 -42.33 19.44 12.95
CA GLN A 31 -43.04 18.80 11.86
C GLN A 31 -42.25 19.05 10.58
N GLN A 32 -41.73 17.98 9.98
CA GLN A 32 -41.28 17.99 8.61
C GLN A 32 -41.94 16.81 7.91
N ASP A 33 -42.92 17.21 7.12
CA ASP A 33 -43.64 16.54 6.06
C ASP A 33 -43.18 15.12 5.69
N ASP A 34 -44.18 14.24 5.66
CA ASP A 34 -44.20 12.96 4.97
C ASP A 34 -43.66 13.13 3.53
N GLU A 35 -42.40 12.73 3.32
CA GLU A 35 -41.89 12.39 1.99
C GLU A 35 -41.98 10.87 1.85
N ASP A 36 -43.07 10.45 1.20
CA ASP A 36 -43.29 9.12 0.63
C ASP A 36 -42.11 8.73 -0.26
N GLY A 37 -41.07 8.16 0.34
CA GLY A 37 -40.12 7.30 -0.34
C GLY A 37 -40.67 5.89 -0.30
N GLU A 38 -40.89 5.28 -1.46
CA GLU A 38 -41.30 3.88 -1.64
C GLU A 38 -40.42 2.94 -0.79
N GLY A 39 -40.82 2.71 0.46
CA GLY A 39 -40.12 1.86 1.41
C GLY A 39 -40.36 0.40 1.05
N GLU A 40 -39.29 -0.40 1.00
CA GLU A 40 -39.41 -1.85 1.05
C GLU A 40 -40.42 -2.23 2.13
N ASP A 41 -41.35 -3.14 1.82
CA ASP A 41 -42.39 -3.59 2.76
C ASP A 41 -41.70 -4.03 4.06
N ASP A 42 -42.06 -3.44 5.20
CA ASP A 42 -41.43 -3.74 6.51
C ASP A 42 -41.42 -5.25 6.78
N ALA A 43 -42.41 -5.99 6.26
CA ALA A 43 -42.47 -7.45 6.31
C ALA A 43 -41.37 -8.15 5.49
N GLU A 44 -41.00 -7.59 4.33
CA GLU A 44 -39.92 -8.09 3.48
C GLU A 44 -38.55 -7.83 4.11
N VAL A 45 -38.36 -6.64 4.69
CA VAL A 45 -37.14 -6.28 5.44
C VAL A 45 -36.94 -7.21 6.65
N GLN A 46 -38.02 -7.50 7.39
CA GLN A 46 -37.98 -8.47 8.49
C GLN A 46 -37.57 -9.86 8.01
N GLN A 47 -38.17 -10.37 6.92
CA GLN A 47 -37.83 -11.68 6.38
C GLN A 47 -36.37 -11.75 5.89
N GLU A 48 -35.86 -10.70 5.27
CA GLU A 48 -34.47 -10.63 4.83
C GLU A 48 -33.51 -10.73 6.03
N CYS A 49 -33.78 -9.98 7.10
CA CYS A 49 -32.98 -9.99 8.32
C CYS A 49 -33.05 -11.35 9.02
N LEU A 50 -34.24 -11.96 9.13
CA LEU A 50 -34.42 -13.29 9.73
C LEU A 50 -33.65 -14.37 8.97
N LYS A 51 -33.63 -14.32 7.63
CA LYS A 51 -32.80 -15.22 6.82
C LYS A 51 -31.32 -15.08 7.15
N LYS A 52 -30.83 -13.85 7.32
CA LYS A 52 -29.44 -13.59 7.71
C LYS A 52 -29.12 -14.10 9.11
N PHE A 53 -29.99 -13.84 10.11
CA PHE A 53 -29.82 -14.36 11.47
C PHE A 53 -29.84 -15.89 11.56
N SER A 54 -30.47 -16.56 10.59
CA SER A 54 -30.50 -18.01 10.50
C SER A 54 -29.23 -18.63 9.88
N THR A 55 -28.29 -17.80 9.40
CA THR A 55 -27.02 -18.31 8.87
C THR A 55 -26.05 -18.65 10.01
N PRO A 56 -25.21 -19.67 9.84
CA PRO A 56 -24.32 -20.13 10.89
C PRO A 56 -23.31 -19.04 11.26
N ASP A 57 -23.11 -18.84 12.57
CA ASP A 57 -22.17 -17.86 13.14
C ASP A 57 -22.39 -16.40 12.71
N TYR A 58 -23.59 -16.03 12.23
CA TYR A 58 -23.90 -14.65 11.81
C TYR A 58 -23.71 -13.59 12.91
N ILE A 59 -23.74 -14.01 14.18
CA ILE A 59 -23.42 -13.14 15.32
C ILE A 59 -21.99 -12.57 15.26
N MET A 60 -21.08 -13.23 14.55
CA MET A 60 -19.69 -12.83 14.37
C MET A 60 -19.48 -11.94 13.13
N GLU A 61 -20.50 -11.73 12.31
CA GLU A 61 -20.39 -10.90 11.09
C GLU A 61 -20.33 -9.41 11.45
N PRO A 62 -19.46 -8.61 10.79
CA PRO A 62 -19.31 -7.18 11.09
C PRO A 62 -20.61 -6.38 10.95
N SER A 63 -21.51 -6.80 10.05
CA SER A 63 -22.78 -6.13 9.77
C SER A 63 -23.93 -6.49 10.72
N ILE A 64 -23.68 -7.28 11.77
CA ILE A 64 -24.73 -7.74 12.69
C ILE A 64 -25.51 -6.57 13.30
N PHE A 65 -24.82 -5.53 13.78
CA PHE A 65 -25.44 -4.37 14.41
C PHE A 65 -26.33 -3.58 13.45
N ASN A 66 -25.88 -3.38 12.21
CA ASN A 66 -26.67 -2.70 11.17
C ASN A 66 -27.94 -3.50 10.84
N THR A 67 -27.81 -4.83 10.76
CA THR A 67 -28.94 -5.74 10.49
C THR A 67 -29.94 -5.76 11.65
N LEU A 68 -29.45 -5.78 12.89
CA LEU A 68 -30.27 -5.67 14.10
C LEU A 68 -31.04 -4.36 14.13
N LYS A 69 -30.37 -3.24 13.86
CA LYS A 69 -31.01 -1.92 13.83
C LYS A 69 -32.12 -1.87 12.78
N ARG A 70 -31.86 -2.34 11.55
CA ARG A 70 -32.86 -2.40 10.47
C ARG A 70 -34.05 -3.31 10.83
N TYR A 71 -33.80 -4.45 11.46
CA TYR A 71 -34.85 -5.36 11.91
C TYR A 71 -35.73 -4.76 13.02
N PHE A 72 -35.14 -4.07 13.99
CA PHE A 72 -35.91 -3.42 15.06
C PHE A 72 -36.69 -2.20 14.56
N GLN A 73 -36.13 -1.45 13.61
CA GLN A 73 -36.84 -0.33 12.97
C GLN A 73 -38.08 -0.79 12.19
N ALA A 74 -38.02 -1.97 11.57
CA ALA A 74 -39.16 -2.59 10.90
C ALA A 74 -40.17 -3.25 11.86
N GLY A 75 -39.99 -3.18 13.19
CA GLY A 75 -40.92 -3.74 14.18
C GLY A 75 -40.69 -5.22 14.54
N GLY A 76 -39.52 -5.77 14.25
CA GLY A 76 -39.18 -7.15 14.55
C GLY A 76 -39.02 -7.46 16.05
N SER A 77 -39.42 -8.67 16.47
CA SER A 77 -39.30 -9.13 17.87
C SER A 77 -37.86 -9.50 18.27
N PRO A 78 -37.31 -8.98 19.38
CA PRO A 78 -35.99 -9.35 19.90
C PRO A 78 -35.84 -10.83 20.26
N GLU A 79 -36.90 -11.47 20.76
CA GLU A 79 -36.85 -12.87 21.21
C GLU A 79 -36.50 -13.81 20.05
N ASN A 80 -37.11 -13.59 18.89
CA ASN A 80 -36.86 -14.38 17.69
C ASN A 80 -35.41 -14.27 17.23
N VAL A 81 -34.80 -13.08 17.35
CA VAL A 81 -33.42 -12.85 16.95
C VAL A 81 -32.45 -13.53 17.90
N ILE A 82 -32.69 -13.41 19.22
CA ILE A 82 -31.87 -14.09 20.24
C ILE A 82 -31.93 -15.60 20.02
N GLN A 83 -33.12 -16.15 19.78
CA GLN A 83 -33.27 -17.57 19.51
C GLN A 83 -32.51 -17.99 18.25
N LEU A 84 -32.71 -17.29 17.12
CA LEU A 84 -32.05 -17.65 15.86
C LEU A 84 -30.52 -17.51 15.94
N LEU A 85 -30.00 -16.44 16.54
CA LEU A 85 -28.56 -16.25 16.65
C LEU A 85 -27.92 -17.26 17.61
N SER A 86 -28.61 -17.63 18.70
CA SER A 86 -28.09 -18.62 19.65
C SER A 86 -28.16 -20.05 19.12
N GLU A 87 -29.25 -20.43 18.43
CA GLU A 87 -29.40 -21.76 17.83
C GLU A 87 -28.42 -21.99 16.67
N ASN A 88 -28.07 -20.95 15.92
CA ASN A 88 -27.16 -21.04 14.76
C ASN A 88 -25.71 -20.66 15.09
N TYR A 89 -25.36 -20.44 16.36
CA TYR A 89 -23.98 -20.22 16.77
C TYR A 89 -23.24 -21.56 16.90
N THR A 90 -22.34 -21.82 15.97
CA THR A 90 -21.51 -23.03 15.89
C THR A 90 -20.09 -22.82 16.40
N ALA A 91 -19.71 -21.57 16.71
CA ALA A 91 -18.42 -21.21 17.29
C ALA A 91 -17.22 -21.68 16.44
N VAL A 92 -17.33 -21.60 15.10
CA VAL A 92 -16.27 -22.08 14.19
C VAL A 92 -14.96 -21.35 14.46
N ALA A 93 -14.99 -20.03 14.67
CA ALA A 93 -13.81 -19.24 14.97
C ALA A 93 -13.10 -19.70 16.27
N GLN A 94 -13.87 -19.98 17.33
CA GLN A 94 -13.35 -20.47 18.60
C GLN A 94 -12.79 -21.88 18.47
N THR A 95 -13.40 -22.72 17.63
CA THR A 95 -12.91 -24.07 17.34
C THR A 95 -11.54 -24.02 16.64
N VAL A 96 -11.31 -23.05 15.76
CA VAL A 96 -9.99 -22.83 15.14
C VAL A 96 -8.95 -22.45 16.19
N ASN A 97 -9.27 -21.58 17.15
CA ASN A 97 -8.36 -21.23 18.24
C ASN A 97 -8.00 -22.45 19.10
N LEU A 98 -8.99 -23.30 19.41
CA LEU A 98 -8.77 -24.54 20.16
C LEU A 98 -7.86 -25.51 19.39
N LEU A 99 -8.06 -25.65 18.07
CA LEU A 99 -7.19 -26.46 17.22
C LEU A 99 -5.76 -25.90 17.19
N ALA A 100 -5.59 -24.59 17.14
CA ALA A 100 -4.28 -23.94 17.23
C ALA A 100 -3.58 -24.25 18.57
N GLU A 101 -4.31 -24.18 19.70
CA GLU A 101 -3.79 -24.57 21.01
C GLU A 101 -3.41 -26.06 21.07
N TRP A 102 -4.22 -26.94 20.49
CA TRP A 102 -3.91 -28.36 20.45
C TRP A 102 -2.65 -28.64 19.63
N LEU A 103 -2.46 -27.97 18.49
CA LEU A 103 -1.22 -28.08 17.72
C LEU A 103 0.00 -27.69 18.57
N ILE A 104 -0.11 -26.61 19.34
CA ILE A 104 0.95 -26.19 20.28
C ILE A 104 1.21 -27.27 21.34
N GLN A 105 0.15 -27.83 21.94
CA GLN A 105 0.28 -28.89 22.94
C GLN A 105 0.89 -30.19 22.39
N THR A 106 0.67 -30.49 21.11
CA THR A 106 1.27 -31.66 20.44
C THR A 106 2.76 -31.48 20.11
N GLY A 107 3.33 -30.31 20.39
CA GLY A 107 4.76 -30.02 20.23
C GLY A 107 5.11 -29.20 18.98
N VAL A 108 4.11 -28.67 18.26
CA VAL A 108 4.36 -27.69 17.20
C VAL A 108 4.72 -26.35 17.84
N GLU A 109 5.74 -25.68 17.30
CA GLU A 109 6.15 -24.38 17.82
C GLU A 109 5.04 -23.34 17.59
N PRO A 110 4.70 -22.48 18.59
CA PRO A 110 3.64 -21.49 18.47
C PRO A 110 3.79 -20.57 17.25
N LEU A 111 5.02 -20.20 16.92
CA LEU A 111 5.35 -19.38 15.74
C LEU A 111 4.91 -20.06 14.44
N GLN A 112 5.12 -21.37 14.30
CA GLN A 112 4.74 -22.12 13.09
C GLN A 112 3.21 -22.23 12.96
N VAL A 113 2.49 -22.39 14.07
CA VAL A 113 1.02 -22.41 14.06
C VAL A 113 0.49 -21.04 13.65
N GLN A 114 1.02 -19.96 14.23
CA GLN A 114 0.68 -18.59 13.86
C GLN A 114 0.93 -18.33 12.36
N GLU A 115 2.13 -18.64 11.87
CA GLU A 115 2.46 -18.51 10.44
C GLU A 115 1.52 -19.32 9.54
N THR A 116 1.10 -20.51 9.96
CA THR A 116 0.16 -21.35 9.18
C THR A 116 -1.20 -20.66 9.06
N VAL A 117 -1.72 -20.11 10.16
CA VAL A 117 -2.99 -19.37 10.16
C VAL A 117 -2.88 -18.09 9.35
N GLU A 118 -1.82 -17.30 9.55
CA GLU A 118 -1.56 -16.06 8.80
C GLU A 118 -1.45 -16.32 7.30
N ASN A 119 -0.71 -17.35 6.89
CA ASN A 119 -0.58 -17.71 5.48
C ASN A 119 -1.90 -18.16 4.86
N HIS A 120 -2.74 -18.88 5.61
CA HIS A 120 -4.05 -19.28 5.13
C HIS A 120 -4.99 -18.07 4.98
N LEU A 121 -5.04 -17.19 5.98
CA LEU A 121 -5.80 -15.94 5.93
C LEU A 121 -5.35 -15.06 4.77
N LYS A 122 -4.04 -14.93 4.56
CA LYS A 122 -3.45 -14.22 3.43
C LYS A 122 -3.94 -14.77 2.09
N SER A 123 -3.98 -16.10 1.94
CA SER A 123 -4.49 -16.73 0.72
C SER A 123 -5.98 -16.47 0.50
N LEU A 124 -6.78 -16.50 1.57
CA LEU A 124 -8.22 -16.18 1.50
C LEU A 124 -8.45 -14.72 1.11
N LEU A 125 -7.70 -13.79 1.73
CA LEU A 125 -7.77 -12.38 1.40
C LEU A 125 -7.43 -12.14 -0.07
N ILE A 126 -6.32 -12.68 -0.57
CA ILE A 126 -5.96 -12.54 -2.00
C ILE A 126 -7.06 -13.07 -2.93
N LYS A 127 -7.70 -14.19 -2.56
CA LYS A 127 -8.70 -14.85 -3.41
C LYS A 127 -10.06 -14.12 -3.42
N HIS A 128 -10.45 -13.52 -2.30
CA HIS A 128 -11.77 -12.94 -2.10
C HIS A 128 -11.77 -11.42 -1.96
N PHE A 129 -10.62 -10.77 -2.17
CA PHE A 129 -10.51 -9.32 -2.11
C PHE A 129 -11.41 -8.67 -3.18
N ASP A 130 -12.21 -7.71 -2.75
CA ASP A 130 -13.05 -6.88 -3.62
C ASP A 130 -12.63 -5.42 -3.45
N PRO A 131 -11.99 -4.80 -4.46
CA PRO A 131 -11.49 -3.43 -4.35
C PRO A 131 -12.61 -2.42 -4.11
N ARG A 132 -13.83 -2.67 -4.61
CA ARG A 132 -14.95 -1.73 -4.45
C ARG A 132 -15.44 -1.66 -3.02
N LYS A 133 -15.48 -2.81 -2.33
CA LYS A 133 -15.84 -2.89 -0.91
C LYS A 133 -14.75 -2.31 -0.02
N ALA A 134 -13.49 -2.54 -0.37
CA ALA A 134 -12.37 -1.94 0.35
C ALA A 134 -12.42 -0.40 0.25
N ASP A 135 -12.69 0.12 -0.94
CA ASP A 135 -12.83 1.56 -1.15
C ASP A 135 -14.07 2.13 -0.45
N SER A 136 -15.20 1.40 -0.41
CA SER A 136 -16.41 1.87 0.28
C SER A 136 -16.18 2.08 1.77
N ILE A 137 -15.48 1.15 2.45
CA ILE A 137 -15.09 1.29 3.87
C ILE A 137 -14.32 2.60 4.07
N PHE A 138 -13.38 2.89 3.17
CA PHE A 138 -12.53 4.07 3.27
C PHE A 138 -13.27 5.38 2.96
N THR A 139 -14.26 5.36 2.04
CA THR A 139 -15.04 6.54 1.67
C THR A 139 -16.21 6.83 2.60
N GLU A 140 -16.83 5.80 3.18
CA GLU A 140 -18.02 5.95 4.04
C GLU A 140 -17.63 6.32 5.47
N GLU A 141 -16.56 5.73 6.02
CA GLU A 141 -16.11 6.03 7.39
C GLU A 141 -15.32 7.34 7.47
N GLY A 142 -14.75 7.82 6.35
CA GLY A 142 -14.04 9.10 6.24
C GLY A 142 -12.73 9.21 7.03
N GLU A 143 -12.46 8.25 7.92
CA GLU A 143 -11.27 8.14 8.74
C GLU A 143 -10.49 6.86 8.40
N THR A 144 -9.19 6.89 8.68
CA THR A 144 -8.32 5.72 8.50
C THR A 144 -8.63 4.66 9.55
N PRO A 145 -8.99 3.42 9.17
CA PRO A 145 -9.35 2.42 10.16
C PRO A 145 -8.17 2.06 11.07
N ALA A 146 -8.39 2.04 12.39
CA ALA A 146 -7.32 1.76 13.36
C ALA A 146 -6.67 0.37 13.19
N TRP A 147 -7.42 -0.61 12.66
CA TRP A 147 -6.88 -1.93 12.36
C TRP A 147 -5.82 -1.89 11.26
N LEU A 148 -5.86 -0.89 10.36
CA LEU A 148 -4.91 -0.78 9.25
C LEU A 148 -3.51 -0.47 9.76
N GLU A 149 -3.38 0.45 10.72
CA GLU A 149 -2.09 0.78 11.35
C GLU A 149 -1.50 -0.44 12.08
N GLN A 150 -2.35 -1.21 12.76
CA GLN A 150 -1.93 -2.44 13.44
C GLN A 150 -1.43 -3.49 12.44
N MET A 151 -2.11 -3.64 11.30
CA MET A 151 -1.66 -4.56 10.24
C MET A 151 -0.33 -4.12 9.64
N ILE A 152 -0.13 -2.81 9.39
CA ILE A 152 1.11 -2.26 8.83
C ILE A 152 2.32 -2.55 9.72
N ALA A 153 2.15 -2.69 11.04
CA ALA A 153 3.25 -3.01 11.95
C ALA A 153 3.93 -4.36 11.63
N HIS A 154 3.21 -5.31 11.01
CA HIS A 154 3.72 -6.64 10.71
C HIS A 154 4.14 -6.80 9.23
N THR A 155 5.33 -7.35 9.01
CA THR A 155 5.91 -7.62 7.68
C THR A 155 5.02 -8.49 6.80
N THR A 156 4.38 -9.53 7.37
CA THR A 156 3.52 -10.48 6.64
C THR A 156 2.36 -9.79 5.92
N TRP A 157 1.74 -8.81 6.60
CA TRP A 157 0.61 -8.05 6.10
C TRP A 157 1.04 -6.94 5.13
N ARG A 158 2.20 -6.31 5.35
CA ARG A 158 2.79 -5.39 4.35
C ARG A 158 2.99 -6.07 3.00
N ASP A 159 3.54 -7.29 2.98
CA ASP A 159 3.68 -8.08 1.74
C ASP A 159 2.32 -8.43 1.10
N LEU A 160 1.27 -8.65 1.90
CA LEU A 160 -0.09 -8.83 1.38
C LEU A 160 -0.57 -7.56 0.67
N PHE A 161 -0.42 -6.39 1.29
CA PHE A 161 -0.84 -5.13 0.69
C PHE A 161 -0.11 -4.82 -0.61
N TYR A 162 1.20 -5.10 -0.70
CA TYR A 162 1.94 -4.94 -1.95
C TYR A 162 1.40 -5.84 -3.08
N LYS A 163 1.13 -7.12 -2.78
CA LYS A 163 0.54 -8.06 -3.74
C LYS A 163 -0.85 -7.64 -4.20
N LEU A 164 -1.69 -7.18 -3.28
CA LEU A 164 -3.03 -6.70 -3.60
C LEU A 164 -2.97 -5.42 -4.43
N ALA A 165 -2.08 -4.47 -4.10
CA ALA A 165 -1.92 -3.23 -4.84
C ALA A 165 -1.39 -3.46 -6.26
N GLU A 166 -0.54 -4.48 -6.46
CA GLU A 166 -0.12 -4.89 -7.81
C GLU A 166 -1.27 -5.51 -8.62
N ALA A 167 -2.15 -6.28 -7.98
CA ALA A 167 -3.31 -6.90 -8.63
C ALA A 167 -4.45 -5.90 -8.91
N HIS A 168 -4.60 -4.88 -8.07
CA HIS A 168 -5.69 -3.90 -8.10
C HIS A 168 -5.16 -2.46 -7.98
N PRO A 169 -4.53 -1.93 -9.05
CA PRO A 169 -3.88 -0.60 -9.02
C PRO A 169 -4.86 0.55 -8.84
N ASP A 170 -6.13 0.37 -9.24
CA ASP A 170 -7.16 1.42 -9.18
C ASP A 170 -7.82 1.55 -7.79
N CYS A 171 -7.48 0.68 -6.83
CA CYS A 171 -8.08 0.71 -5.50
C CYS A 171 -7.48 1.83 -4.65
N LEU A 172 -8.34 2.76 -4.20
CA LEU A 172 -7.94 3.92 -3.40
C LEU A 172 -7.38 3.51 -2.04
N MET A 173 -8.03 2.55 -1.37
CA MET A 173 -7.62 2.06 -0.06
C MET A 173 -6.22 1.45 -0.11
N LEU A 174 -5.93 0.62 -1.12
CA LEU A 174 -4.60 0.02 -1.29
C LEU A 174 -3.55 1.08 -1.60
N ASN A 175 -3.89 2.05 -2.45
CA ASN A 175 -3.00 3.15 -2.76
C ASN A 175 -2.65 3.97 -1.51
N PHE A 176 -3.65 4.29 -0.69
CA PHE A 176 -3.45 4.98 0.58
C PHE A 176 -2.65 4.14 1.58
N THR A 177 -2.90 2.84 1.64
CA THR A 177 -2.17 1.91 2.52
C THR A 177 -0.68 1.86 2.16
N VAL A 178 -0.33 1.79 0.87
CA VAL A 178 1.07 1.84 0.42
C VAL A 178 1.74 3.16 0.83
N LYS A 179 1.00 4.27 0.77
CA LYS A 179 1.49 5.57 1.27
C LYS A 179 1.74 5.53 2.79
N LEU A 180 0.80 5.00 3.59
CA LEU A 180 1.00 4.85 5.04
C LEU A 180 2.20 3.96 5.39
N ILE A 181 2.39 2.86 4.66
CA ILE A 181 3.56 1.99 4.83
C ILE A 181 4.86 2.76 4.55
N SER A 182 4.85 3.63 3.54
CA SER A 182 5.97 4.53 3.24
C SER A 182 6.14 5.65 4.26
N ASP A 183 5.08 6.17 4.88
CA ASP A 183 5.13 7.15 5.97
C ASP A 183 5.70 6.53 7.26
N ALA A 184 5.40 5.26 7.52
CA ALA A 184 5.92 4.49 8.65
C ALA A 184 7.41 4.11 8.51
N GLY A 185 8.04 4.37 7.37
CA GLY A 185 9.46 4.14 7.15
C GLY A 185 9.81 2.79 6.49
N TYR A 186 8.83 1.99 6.09
CA TYR A 186 9.03 0.67 5.48
C TYR A 186 9.16 0.70 3.94
N GLN A 187 9.45 1.87 3.35
CA GLN A 187 9.58 2.02 1.89
C GLN A 187 10.64 1.11 1.23
N GLY A 188 11.65 0.67 1.99
CA GLY A 188 12.69 -0.23 1.48
C GLY A 188 12.19 -1.65 1.20
N GLU A 189 11.03 -2.03 1.75
CA GLU A 189 10.41 -3.34 1.53
C GLU A 189 9.53 -3.38 0.27
N ILE A 190 9.29 -2.21 -0.35
CA ILE A 190 8.51 -2.10 -1.59
C ILE A 190 9.36 -2.62 -2.75
N THR A 191 9.41 -3.95 -2.88
CA THR A 191 10.14 -4.64 -3.96
C THR A 191 9.33 -4.71 -5.25
N SER A 192 8.01 -4.49 -5.21
CA SER A 192 7.17 -4.44 -6.41
C SER A 192 7.34 -3.10 -7.12
N VAL A 193 8.18 -3.14 -8.14
CA VAL A 193 8.44 -2.02 -9.07
C VAL A 193 7.15 -1.39 -9.59
N SER A 194 6.15 -2.18 -9.96
CA SER A 194 4.88 -1.67 -10.52
C SER A 194 4.08 -0.82 -9.54
N THR A 195 3.99 -1.25 -8.28
CA THR A 195 3.21 -0.55 -7.23
C THR A 195 3.88 0.78 -6.84
N ALA A 196 5.22 0.77 -6.70
CA ALA A 196 5.96 1.98 -6.34
C ALA A 196 5.89 3.06 -7.43
N CYS A 197 5.91 2.66 -8.70
CA CYS A 197 5.95 3.59 -9.84
C CYS A 197 4.64 4.34 -10.11
N GLN A 198 3.50 3.82 -9.65
CA GLN A 198 2.19 4.43 -9.90
C GLN A 198 1.93 5.69 -9.06
N GLN A 199 2.59 5.82 -7.91
CA GLN A 199 2.44 6.96 -7.02
C GLN A 199 3.74 7.76 -6.93
N LEU A 200 3.71 9.01 -7.38
CA LEU A 200 4.90 9.87 -7.39
C LEU A 200 5.53 10.03 -6.00
N GLU A 201 4.72 10.16 -4.95
CA GLU A 201 5.23 10.33 -3.59
C GLU A 201 5.99 9.09 -3.10
N VAL A 202 5.40 7.90 -3.27
CA VAL A 202 6.03 6.63 -2.93
C VAL A 202 7.30 6.42 -3.76
N PHE A 203 7.20 6.62 -5.08
CA PHE A 203 8.33 6.52 -5.99
C PHE A 203 9.49 7.44 -5.58
N SER A 204 9.21 8.71 -5.26
CA SER A 204 10.23 9.68 -4.86
C SER A 204 10.97 9.27 -3.59
N ARG A 205 10.26 8.67 -2.63
CA ARG A 205 10.85 8.20 -1.37
C ARG A 205 11.70 6.96 -1.58
N VAL A 206 11.22 6.00 -2.37
CA VAL A 206 11.98 4.79 -2.73
C VAL A 206 13.24 5.17 -3.52
N LEU A 207 13.10 6.04 -4.53
CA LEU A 207 14.22 6.59 -5.31
C LEU A 207 15.29 7.21 -4.39
N ARG A 208 14.88 8.06 -3.44
CA ARG A 208 15.78 8.68 -2.46
C ARG A 208 16.51 7.64 -1.62
N THR A 209 15.80 6.66 -1.05
CA THR A 209 16.42 5.64 -0.19
C THR A 209 17.36 4.72 -0.94
N SER A 210 17.00 4.32 -2.16
CA SER A 210 17.86 3.49 -3.02
C SER A 210 19.11 4.25 -3.46
N LEU A 211 18.97 5.52 -3.87
CA LEU A 211 20.11 6.38 -4.19
C LEU A 211 21.05 6.55 -2.99
N ALA A 212 20.50 6.81 -1.79
CA ALA A 212 21.31 6.91 -0.57
C ALA A 212 22.07 5.61 -0.28
N THR A 213 21.40 4.45 -0.42
CA THR A 213 22.02 3.13 -0.18
C THR A 213 23.15 2.82 -1.17
N ILE A 214 23.00 3.23 -2.43
CA ILE A 214 24.03 3.09 -3.45
C ILE A 214 25.21 4.04 -3.15
N LEU A 215 24.94 5.29 -2.79
CA LEU A 215 25.97 6.29 -2.49
C LEU A 215 26.77 5.94 -1.23
N ASP A 216 26.12 5.50 -0.16
CA ASP A 216 26.75 5.16 1.12
C ASP A 216 27.64 3.92 1.00
N GLY A 217 27.31 3.00 0.09
CA GLY A 217 28.01 1.73 -0.08
C GLY A 217 29.11 1.70 -1.14
N GLY A 218 29.33 2.81 -1.86
CA GLY A 218 30.36 2.90 -2.90
C GLY A 218 30.20 1.90 -4.06
N GLU A 219 31.33 1.52 -4.67
CA GLU A 219 31.35 0.74 -5.92
C GLU A 219 30.88 -0.72 -5.75
N GLU A 220 31.09 -1.32 -4.58
CA GLU A 220 30.63 -2.68 -4.27
C GLU A 220 29.09 -2.77 -4.19
N ASN A 221 28.46 -1.81 -3.51
CA ASN A 221 27.00 -1.71 -3.46
C ASN A 221 26.39 -1.24 -4.77
N LEU A 222 27.14 -0.48 -5.59
CA LEU A 222 26.69 -0.11 -6.92
C LEU A 222 26.46 -1.37 -7.76
N GLU A 223 27.42 -2.28 -7.86
CA GLU A 223 27.26 -3.49 -8.67
C GLU A 223 26.11 -4.38 -8.16
N LYS A 224 25.94 -4.48 -6.84
CA LYS A 224 24.89 -5.29 -6.22
C LYS A 224 23.48 -4.71 -6.36
N ASN A 225 23.31 -3.42 -6.11
CA ASN A 225 21.99 -2.79 -5.98
C ASN A 225 21.52 -2.09 -7.28
N LEU A 226 22.43 -1.80 -8.21
CA LEU A 226 22.11 -1.15 -9.49
C LEU A 226 21.07 -1.91 -10.32
N PRO A 227 21.07 -3.25 -10.43
CA PRO A 227 20.07 -3.94 -11.26
C PRO A 227 18.63 -3.75 -10.77
N GLU A 228 18.42 -3.77 -9.45
CA GLU A 228 17.09 -3.55 -8.86
C GLU A 228 16.67 -2.07 -8.99
N PHE A 229 17.60 -1.16 -8.72
CA PHE A 229 17.38 0.27 -8.89
C PHE A 229 17.05 0.64 -10.35
N ALA A 230 17.82 0.14 -11.31
CA ALA A 230 17.61 0.39 -12.73
C ALA A 230 16.31 -0.26 -13.22
N LYS A 231 15.96 -1.46 -12.76
CA LYS A 231 14.66 -2.08 -13.07
C LYS A 231 13.50 -1.22 -12.59
N MET A 232 13.62 -0.62 -11.40
CA MET A 232 12.61 0.30 -10.88
C MET A 232 12.51 1.58 -11.71
N VAL A 233 13.62 2.25 -11.98
CA VAL A 233 13.64 3.52 -12.72
C VAL A 233 13.21 3.34 -14.18
N CYS A 234 13.65 2.27 -14.83
CA CYS A 234 13.35 1.94 -16.23
C CYS A 234 12.00 1.23 -16.41
N HIS A 235 11.16 1.13 -15.38
CA HIS A 235 9.84 0.49 -15.51
C HIS A 235 8.90 1.27 -16.44
N GLY A 236 8.88 2.59 -16.31
CA GLY A 236 8.13 3.51 -17.16
C GLY A 236 9.02 4.61 -17.74
N GLU A 237 8.62 5.15 -18.88
CA GLU A 237 9.34 6.29 -19.48
C GLU A 237 9.24 7.55 -18.59
N HIS A 238 8.09 7.76 -17.94
CA HIS A 238 7.89 8.87 -17.00
C HIS A 238 8.71 8.72 -15.72
N THR A 239 8.85 7.51 -15.17
CA THR A 239 9.69 7.26 -14.00
C THR A 239 11.17 7.44 -14.33
N TYR A 240 11.58 7.01 -15.53
CA TYR A 240 12.93 7.22 -16.04
C TYR A 240 13.23 8.72 -16.19
N LEU A 241 12.34 9.49 -16.82
CA LEU A 241 12.48 10.94 -16.98
C LEU A 241 12.58 11.63 -15.61
N PHE A 242 11.72 11.28 -14.66
CA PHE A 242 11.74 11.87 -13.33
C PHE A 242 13.07 11.57 -12.62
N ALA A 243 13.50 10.32 -12.59
CA ALA A 243 14.74 9.92 -11.93
C ALA A 243 15.97 10.57 -12.58
N GLN A 244 16.06 10.60 -13.91
CA GLN A 244 17.15 11.26 -14.62
C GLN A 244 17.15 12.77 -14.39
N SER A 245 15.98 13.42 -14.30
CA SER A 245 15.89 14.84 -13.94
C SER A 245 16.44 15.10 -12.54
N MET A 246 16.06 14.28 -11.56
CA MET A 246 16.57 14.39 -10.18
C MET A 246 18.09 14.17 -10.14
N MET A 247 18.59 13.12 -10.79
CA MET A 247 20.02 12.83 -10.85
C MET A 247 20.80 13.93 -11.57
N SER A 248 20.23 14.54 -12.62
CA SER A 248 20.85 15.66 -13.34
C SER A 248 20.98 16.90 -12.46
N ILE A 249 19.99 17.21 -11.62
CA ILE A 249 20.06 18.33 -10.66
C ILE A 249 21.13 18.04 -9.60
N LEU A 250 21.10 16.84 -9.02
CA LEU A 250 22.08 16.42 -8.00
C LEU A 250 23.52 16.34 -8.54
N ALA A 251 23.70 16.05 -9.83
CA ALA A 251 25.01 15.99 -10.48
C ALA A 251 25.64 17.36 -10.72
N GLN A 252 24.89 18.47 -10.57
CA GLN A 252 25.44 19.84 -10.66
C GLN A 252 26.27 20.22 -9.44
N GLU A 253 26.13 19.51 -8.32
CA GLU A 253 26.91 19.76 -7.11
C GLU A 253 28.38 19.36 -7.29
N GLU A 254 29.29 20.32 -7.06
CA GLU A 254 30.74 20.09 -7.17
C GLU A 254 31.25 19.05 -6.16
N GLN A 255 30.56 18.92 -5.01
CA GLN A 255 30.89 17.96 -3.96
C GLN A 255 30.02 16.71 -4.09
N GLY A 256 30.57 15.66 -4.69
CA GLY A 256 29.91 14.34 -4.76
C GLY A 256 28.94 14.14 -5.94
N GLY A 257 28.67 15.17 -6.75
CA GLY A 257 27.82 15.05 -7.94
C GLY A 257 28.35 14.07 -9.00
N SER A 258 29.67 13.80 -9.01
CA SER A 258 30.29 12.81 -9.91
C SER A 258 29.79 11.38 -9.66
N ALA A 259 29.52 11.01 -8.40
CA ALA A 259 28.96 9.70 -8.06
C ALA A 259 27.53 9.56 -8.60
N VAL A 260 26.71 10.61 -8.44
CA VAL A 260 25.35 10.64 -8.99
C VAL A 260 25.35 10.59 -10.51
N ARG A 261 26.27 11.32 -11.16
CA ARG A 261 26.47 11.26 -12.61
C ARG A 261 26.83 9.86 -13.08
N ARG A 262 27.66 9.13 -12.32
CA ARG A 262 27.99 7.73 -12.63
C ARG A 262 26.75 6.83 -12.54
N ILE A 263 25.94 6.96 -11.48
CA ILE A 263 24.69 6.19 -11.34
C ILE A 263 23.75 6.46 -12.51
N ALA A 264 23.57 7.74 -12.89
CA ALA A 264 22.73 8.13 -14.01
C ALA A 264 23.16 7.48 -15.35
N GLN A 265 24.47 7.39 -15.60
CA GLN A 265 25.04 6.75 -16.78
C GLN A 265 24.84 5.23 -16.77
N GLU A 266 24.98 4.58 -15.61
CA GLU A 266 24.73 3.15 -15.48
C GLU A 266 23.24 2.81 -15.70
N VAL A 267 22.33 3.63 -15.19
CA VAL A 267 20.88 3.51 -15.47
C VAL A 267 20.58 3.74 -16.94
N GLN A 268 21.24 4.70 -17.60
CA GLN A 268 21.12 4.91 -19.04
C GLN A 268 21.64 3.71 -19.85
N ARG A 269 22.76 3.12 -19.44
CA ARG A 269 23.30 1.89 -20.06
C ARG A 269 22.29 0.75 -19.94
N TYR A 270 21.73 0.55 -18.74
CA TYR A 270 20.69 -0.46 -18.51
C TYR A 270 19.46 -0.25 -19.39
N ALA A 271 18.98 0.99 -19.53
CA ALA A 271 17.87 1.33 -20.40
C ALA A 271 18.16 0.97 -21.87
N HIS A 272 19.38 1.26 -22.34
CA HIS A 272 19.82 0.91 -23.69
C HIS A 272 19.90 -0.60 -23.90
N GLU A 273 20.45 -1.36 -22.94
CA GLU A 273 20.51 -2.82 -22.98
C GLU A 273 19.12 -3.48 -23.00
N LYS A 274 18.12 -2.84 -22.38
CA LYS A 274 16.72 -3.25 -22.44
C LYS A 274 15.98 -2.84 -23.71
N GLY A 275 16.63 -2.08 -24.59
CA GLY A 275 16.04 -1.62 -25.86
C GLY A 275 15.18 -0.37 -25.75
N HIS A 276 15.29 0.40 -24.66
CA HIS A 276 14.62 1.69 -24.53
C HIS A 276 15.45 2.80 -25.21
N ASP A 277 14.83 3.62 -26.06
CA ASP A 277 15.50 4.81 -26.63
C ASP A 277 15.50 5.97 -25.62
N ALA A 278 16.37 5.85 -24.62
CA ALA A 278 16.56 6.89 -23.60
C ALA A 278 17.47 8.05 -24.07
N SER A 279 18.01 7.98 -25.30
CA SER A 279 19.03 8.92 -25.78
C SER A 279 18.52 10.36 -25.89
N GLN A 280 17.26 10.52 -26.30
CA GLN A 280 16.62 11.83 -26.44
C GLN A 280 16.42 12.49 -25.08
N ILE A 281 16.07 11.72 -24.05
CA ILE A 281 15.90 12.21 -22.67
C ILE A 281 17.25 12.70 -22.13
N THR A 282 18.32 11.93 -22.31
CA THR A 282 19.67 12.33 -21.88
C THR A 282 20.12 13.63 -22.55
N LEU A 283 19.89 13.77 -23.86
CA LEU A 283 20.24 15.00 -24.60
C LEU A 283 19.39 16.20 -24.20
N ALA A 284 18.12 15.99 -23.86
CA ALA A 284 17.22 17.05 -23.41
C ALA A 284 17.56 17.55 -21.99
N LEU A 285 18.04 16.65 -21.12
CA LEU A 285 18.44 17.00 -19.75
C LEU A 285 19.82 17.67 -19.66
N GLY A 286 20.68 17.47 -20.66
CA GLY A 286 21.98 18.12 -20.75
C GLY A 286 21.93 19.53 -21.32
N THR A 287 23.08 20.20 -21.33
CA THR A 287 23.29 21.50 -21.99
C THR A 287 23.34 21.40 -23.52
N ALA A 288 23.30 20.17 -24.05
CA ALA A 288 23.30 19.84 -25.47
C ALA A 288 22.20 20.58 -26.24
N ALA A 289 21.01 20.72 -25.64
CA ALA A 289 19.87 21.38 -26.27
C ALA A 289 20.15 22.85 -26.66
N SER A 290 21.09 23.52 -25.99
CA SER A 290 21.55 24.88 -26.33
C SER A 290 22.29 24.96 -27.68
N TYR A 291 22.73 23.82 -28.22
CA TYR A 291 23.41 23.69 -29.51
C TYR A 291 22.64 22.75 -30.45
N PRO A 292 21.55 23.22 -31.08
CA PRO A 292 20.58 22.36 -31.78
C PRO A 292 21.19 21.45 -32.84
N ARG A 293 22.17 21.95 -33.60
CA ARG A 293 22.84 21.17 -34.66
C ARG A 293 23.70 20.04 -34.11
N ALA A 294 24.44 20.29 -33.04
CA ALA A 294 25.27 19.26 -32.40
C ALA A 294 24.38 18.24 -31.67
N CYS A 295 23.34 18.71 -30.98
CA CYS A 295 22.35 17.87 -30.33
C CYS A 295 21.62 16.95 -31.32
N GLN A 296 21.19 17.47 -32.48
CA GLN A 296 20.52 16.67 -33.51
C GLN A 296 21.43 15.58 -34.09
N ALA A 297 22.69 15.93 -34.39
CA ALA A 297 23.70 14.98 -34.89
C ALA A 297 23.99 13.87 -33.87
N LEU A 298 24.14 14.24 -32.59
CA LEU A 298 24.34 13.28 -31.49
C LEU A 298 23.11 12.40 -31.28
N GLY A 299 21.91 12.97 -31.26
CA GLY A 299 20.67 12.22 -31.10
C GLY A 299 20.44 11.21 -32.21
N ALA A 300 20.72 11.58 -33.46
CA ALA A 300 20.64 10.66 -34.60
C ALA A 300 21.63 9.50 -34.51
N MET A 301 22.86 9.75 -34.04
CA MET A 301 23.88 8.70 -33.86
C MET A 301 23.58 7.81 -32.64
N LEU A 302 23.14 8.38 -31.53
CA LEU A 302 22.83 7.64 -30.30
C LEU A 302 21.58 6.78 -30.46
N SER A 303 20.50 7.30 -31.06
CA SER A 303 19.28 6.53 -31.32
C SER A 303 19.53 5.36 -32.29
N LYS A 304 20.44 5.51 -33.26
CA LYS A 304 20.87 4.43 -34.16
C LYS A 304 21.91 3.48 -33.57
N GLY A 305 22.54 3.84 -32.45
CA GLY A 305 23.68 3.10 -31.89
C GLY A 305 24.87 2.97 -32.83
N ALA A 306 25.03 3.90 -33.78
CA ALA A 306 26.03 3.80 -34.85
C ALA A 306 26.58 5.18 -35.25
N LEU A 307 27.89 5.24 -35.46
CA LEU A 307 28.55 6.42 -35.97
C LEU A 307 28.30 6.56 -37.47
N ASN A 308 27.88 7.75 -37.91
CA ASN A 308 27.75 8.04 -39.33
C ASN A 308 28.73 9.15 -39.76
N PRO A 309 29.38 9.01 -40.93
CA PRO A 309 30.41 9.97 -41.35
C PRO A 309 29.90 11.40 -41.55
N ALA A 310 28.62 11.57 -41.91
CA ALA A 310 28.02 12.87 -42.15
C ALA A 310 27.88 13.68 -40.85
N ASP A 311 27.28 13.10 -39.81
CA ASP A 311 27.08 13.73 -38.51
C ASP A 311 28.40 13.95 -37.79
N ILE A 312 29.37 13.03 -37.92
CA ILE A 312 30.74 13.24 -37.41
C ILE A 312 31.42 14.43 -38.09
N THR A 313 31.25 14.61 -39.40
CA THR A 313 31.81 15.76 -40.11
C THR A 313 31.16 17.08 -39.65
N VAL A 314 29.85 17.06 -39.36
CA VAL A 314 29.13 18.20 -38.78
C VAL A 314 29.71 18.56 -37.41
N LEU A 315 29.86 17.57 -36.51
CA LEU A 315 30.46 17.81 -35.19
C LEU A 315 31.90 18.31 -35.30
N PHE A 316 32.74 17.68 -36.13
CA PHE A 316 34.13 18.08 -36.34
C PHE A 316 34.24 19.55 -36.76
N LYS A 317 33.39 19.99 -37.69
CA LYS A 317 33.36 21.39 -38.14
C LYS A 317 32.93 22.35 -37.03
N MET A 318 32.02 21.94 -36.15
CA MET A 318 31.55 22.77 -35.03
C MET A 318 32.62 22.91 -33.94
N PHE A 319 33.28 21.81 -33.54
CA PHE A 319 34.32 21.82 -32.52
C PHE A 319 35.64 22.45 -32.97
N THR A 320 35.88 22.55 -34.28
CA THR A 320 37.07 23.25 -34.85
C THR A 320 36.80 24.74 -35.13
N SER A 321 35.59 25.22 -34.86
CA SER A 321 35.23 26.63 -35.10
C SER A 321 35.73 27.55 -33.97
N MET A 322 35.63 28.87 -34.17
CA MET A 322 36.04 29.87 -33.18
C MET A 322 35.15 29.88 -31.92
N ASP A 323 33.96 29.27 -32.00
CA ASP A 323 32.98 29.19 -30.91
C ASP A 323 32.50 27.72 -30.76
N PRO A 324 33.33 26.86 -30.15
CA PRO A 324 33.02 25.44 -30.03
C PRO A 324 31.94 25.18 -28.97
N PRO A 325 31.10 24.14 -29.15
CA PRO A 325 30.19 23.69 -28.10
C PRO A 325 30.94 23.27 -26.81
N PRO A 326 30.26 23.25 -25.65
CA PRO A 326 30.83 22.79 -24.39
C PRO A 326 31.42 21.38 -24.51
N VAL A 327 32.58 21.16 -23.89
CA VAL A 327 33.28 19.87 -23.94
C VAL A 327 32.48 18.73 -23.34
N GLU A 328 31.60 19.01 -22.38
CA GLU A 328 30.72 18.01 -21.75
C GLU A 328 29.72 17.34 -22.71
N LEU A 329 29.58 17.90 -23.93
CA LEU A 329 28.72 17.38 -24.99
C LEU A 329 29.32 16.14 -25.69
N VAL A 330 30.62 15.91 -25.57
CA VAL A 330 31.37 14.83 -26.22
C VAL A 330 32.15 13.97 -25.23
#